data_AF-A0A971Q0U9-F1
#
_entry.id   AF-A0A971Q0U9-F1
#
_cell.length_a   1.000
_cell.length_b   1.000
_cell.length_c   1.000
_cell.angle_alpha   90.00
_cell.angle_beta   90.00
_cell.angle_gamma   90.00
#
_symmetry.space_group_name_H-M   'P 1'
#
loop_
_entity.id
_entity.type
_entity.pdbx_description
1 polymer ?
#
loop_
_entity_poly.entity_id
_entity_poly.type
_entity_poly.pdbx_seq_one_letter_code
_entity_poly.pdbx_strand_id
1 'polypeptide(L)'
;MSKIAPANPLEMLAYNISLQIENGQIVYVGTGLPMVGALLAAKTHAPNITMVFESGGQDPLEGDMPWSVGCPFTFRKSPMVQEMA
;
A
#
# COMPACT_ATOMS: atom_id res chain seq x y z
N MET A 1 5.40 -19.34 27.81
CA MET A 1 4.54 -18.35 27.13
C MET A 1 5.35 -17.70 26.03
N SER A 2 4.85 -17.68 24.78
CA SER A 2 5.58 -17.05 23.68
C SER A 2 5.76 -15.56 23.99
N LYS A 3 6.95 -14.99 23.75
CA LYS A 3 7.26 -13.56 23.98
C LYS A 3 6.60 -12.62 22.95
N ILE A 4 5.63 -13.09 22.20
CA ILE A 4 5.01 -12.34 21.10
C ILE A 4 3.89 -11.49 21.70
N ALA A 5 4.01 -10.17 21.59
CA ALA A 5 2.95 -9.26 21.97
C ALA A 5 1.74 -9.49 21.05
N PRO A 6 0.50 -9.41 21.57
CA PRO A 6 -0.68 -9.50 20.73
C PRO A 6 -0.73 -8.31 19.75
N ALA A 7 -1.30 -8.55 18.57
CA ALA A 7 -1.52 -7.49 17.59
C ALA A 7 -2.45 -6.42 18.17
N ASN A 8 -2.07 -5.15 18.00
CA ASN A 8 -2.90 -4.03 18.41
C ASN A 8 -4.09 -3.85 17.43
N PRO A 9 -5.13 -3.08 17.81
CA PRO A 9 -6.31 -2.90 16.96
C PRO A 9 -6.03 -2.34 15.56
N LEU A 10 -5.00 -1.50 15.41
CA LEU A 10 -4.63 -0.91 14.12
C LEU A 10 -3.93 -1.94 13.21
N GLU A 11 -3.10 -2.81 13.78
CA GLU A 11 -2.48 -3.93 13.05
C GLU A 11 -3.55 -4.92 12.57
N MET A 12 -4.51 -5.25 13.43
CA MET A 12 -5.66 -6.09 13.06
C MET A 12 -6.50 -5.46 11.93
N LEU A 13 -6.72 -4.15 11.98
CA LEU A 13 -7.45 -3.44 10.92
C LEU A 13 -6.65 -3.41 9.61
N ALA A 14 -5.36 -3.11 9.63
CA ALA A 14 -4.50 -3.15 8.44
C ALA A 14 -4.44 -4.56 7.83
N TYR A 15 -4.39 -5.60 8.66
CA TYR A 15 -4.47 -6.99 8.21
C TYR A 15 -5.81 -7.27 7.50
N ASN A 16 -6.94 -6.91 8.11
CA ASN A 16 -8.25 -7.11 7.49
C ASN A 16 -8.41 -6.34 6.17
N ILE A 17 -7.86 -5.12 6.07
CA ILE A 17 -7.82 -4.36 4.81
C ILE A 17 -7.02 -5.13 3.76
N SER A 18 -5.85 -5.68 4.12
CA SER A 18 -5.02 -6.43 3.18
C SER A 18 -5.76 -7.64 2.59
N LEU A 19 -6.59 -8.31 3.39
CA LEU A 19 -7.39 -9.46 2.93
C LEU A 19 -8.49 -9.11 1.92
N GLN A 20 -8.82 -7.83 1.74
CA GLN A 20 -9.79 -7.39 0.73
C GLN A 20 -9.17 -7.24 -0.66
N ILE A 21 -7.84 -7.38 -0.77
CA ILE A 21 -7.09 -7.14 -2.00
C ILE A 21 -6.68 -8.48 -2.60
N GLU A 22 -7.11 -8.76 -3.82
CA GLU A 22 -6.73 -9.96 -4.55
C GLU A 22 -5.53 -9.70 -5.46
N ASN A 23 -4.72 -10.73 -5.69
CA ASN A 23 -3.55 -10.63 -6.55
C ASN A 23 -3.93 -10.23 -7.99
N GLY A 24 -3.25 -9.22 -8.55
CA GLY A 24 -3.55 -8.71 -9.90
C GLY A 24 -4.60 -7.59 -9.93
N GLN A 25 -5.15 -7.18 -8.80
CA GLN A 25 -6.10 -6.05 -8.75
C GLN A 25 -5.41 -4.70 -8.90
N ILE A 26 -6.15 -3.74 -9.47
CA ILE A 26 -5.78 -2.31 -9.44
C ILE A 26 -6.39 -1.70 -8.19
N VAL A 27 -5.55 -1.16 -7.31
CA VAL A 27 -5.96 -0.65 -6.01
C VAL A 27 -5.68 0.85 -5.92
N TYR A 28 -6.73 1.64 -5.72
CA TYR A 28 -6.59 3.06 -5.41
C TYR A 28 -6.25 3.21 -3.92
N VAL A 29 -5.09 3.78 -3.62
CA VAL A 29 -4.52 3.80 -2.27
C VAL A 29 -4.38 5.23 -1.77
N GLY A 30 -5.09 5.56 -0.68
CA GLY A 30 -4.90 6.78 0.10
C GLY A 30 -3.85 6.62 1.21
N THR A 31 -3.74 7.59 2.12
CA THR A 31 -2.79 7.53 3.24
C THR A 31 -3.28 6.70 4.44
N GLY A 32 -2.37 6.36 5.36
CA GLY A 32 -2.72 5.74 6.65
C GLY A 32 -2.92 4.23 6.57
N LEU A 33 -3.88 3.68 7.31
CA LEU A 33 -4.14 2.24 7.33
C LEU A 33 -4.47 1.61 5.97
N PRO A 34 -5.22 2.28 5.06
CA PRO A 34 -5.38 1.79 3.68
C PRO A 34 -4.05 1.54 2.98
N MET A 35 -3.07 2.44 3.13
CA MET A 35 -1.73 2.27 2.57
C MET A 35 -0.98 1.11 3.19
N VAL A 36 -1.03 0.99 4.53
CA VAL A 36 -0.40 -0.13 5.24
C VAL A 36 -0.98 -1.46 4.79
N GLY A 37 -2.32 -1.55 4.67
CA GLY A 37 -3.00 -2.76 4.20
C GLY A 37 -2.64 -3.12 2.76
N ALA A 38 -2.61 -2.14 1.85
CA ALA A 38 -2.22 -2.35 0.46
C ALA A 38 -0.76 -2.81 0.32
N LEU A 39 0.16 -2.18 1.04
CA LEU A 39 1.57 -2.59 1.07
C LEU A 39 1.74 -3.97 1.71
N LEU A 40 0.97 -4.29 2.75
CA LEU A 40 0.97 -5.62 3.35
C LEU A 40 0.48 -6.67 2.34
N ALA A 41 -0.59 -6.39 1.59
CA ALA A 41 -1.07 -7.29 0.55
C ALA A 41 -0.01 -7.52 -0.53
N ALA A 42 0.60 -6.44 -1.05
CA ALA A 42 1.68 -6.48 -2.04
C ALA A 42 2.89 -7.31 -1.56
N LYS A 43 3.33 -7.13 -0.31
CA LYS A 43 4.48 -7.85 0.25
C LYS A 43 4.19 -9.29 0.66
N THR A 44 2.93 -9.74 0.61
CA THR A 44 2.52 -11.07 1.08
C THR A 44 1.84 -11.91 0.00
N HIS A 45 0.53 -11.77 -0.17
CA HIS A 45 -0.29 -12.68 -0.95
C HIS A 45 -0.73 -12.10 -2.31
N ALA A 46 -0.54 -10.80 -2.53
CA ALA A 46 -0.97 -10.09 -3.72
C ALA A 46 0.17 -9.30 -4.41
N PRO A 47 1.30 -9.95 -4.76
CA PRO A 47 2.50 -9.26 -5.28
C PRO A 47 2.34 -8.60 -6.66
N ASN A 48 1.29 -8.94 -7.40
CA ASN A 48 1.02 -8.41 -8.75
C ASN A 48 -0.07 -7.33 -8.77
N ILE A 49 -0.40 -6.73 -7.62
CA ILE A 49 -1.33 -5.60 -7.60
C ILE A 49 -0.70 -4.36 -8.22
N THR A 50 -1.53 -3.49 -8.79
CA THR A 50 -1.10 -2.17 -9.27
C THR A 50 -1.61 -1.12 -8.30
N MET A 51 -0.71 -0.42 -7.62
CA MET A 51 -1.08 0.67 -6.72
C MET A 51 -1.26 1.98 -7.49
N VAL A 52 -2.39 2.66 -7.30
CA VAL A 52 -2.67 3.98 -7.88
C VAL A 52 -2.81 4.99 -6.75
N PHE A 53 -1.91 5.97 -6.71
CA PHE A 53 -1.95 7.04 -5.71
C PHE A 53 -2.65 8.27 -6.28
N GLU A 54 -3.51 8.90 -5.45
CA GLU A 54 -4.32 10.07 -5.82
C GLU A 54 -3.50 11.32 -6.20
N SER A 55 -2.19 11.30 -5.97
CA SER A 55 -1.27 12.37 -6.37
C SER A 55 -0.78 12.23 -7.81
N GLY A 56 -1.00 11.07 -8.45
CA GLY A 56 -0.67 10.82 -9.86
C GLY A 56 0.28 9.65 -10.11
N GLY A 57 1.07 9.24 -9.11
CA GLY A 57 2.01 8.13 -9.25
C GLY A 57 1.31 6.77 -9.29
N GLN A 58 1.65 5.93 -10.28
CA GLN A 58 1.12 4.57 -10.41
C GLN A 58 2.24 3.53 -10.34
N ASP A 59 2.11 2.57 -9.45
CA ASP A 59 3.00 1.43 -9.25
C ASP A 59 4.51 1.79 -9.14
N PRO A 60 4.87 2.70 -8.21
CA PRO A 60 6.25 3.10 -7.99
C PRO A 60 7.12 1.92 -7.54
N LEU A 61 8.45 2.07 -7.70
CA LEU A 61 9.40 1.10 -7.19
C LEU A 61 9.23 0.94 -5.66
N GLU A 62 9.20 -0.31 -5.19
CA GLU A 62 9.12 -0.63 -3.77
C GLU A 62 10.21 0.11 -2.95
N GLY A 63 9.82 0.59 -1.76
CA GLY A 63 10.70 1.28 -0.83
C GLY A 63 10.16 1.22 0.61
N ASP A 64 10.60 2.18 1.42
CA ASP A 64 10.09 2.36 2.79
C ASP A 64 8.63 2.86 2.80
N MET A 65 8.00 2.84 3.97
CA MET A 65 6.62 3.30 4.15
C MET A 65 6.45 4.76 3.68
N PRO A 66 5.60 5.04 2.68
CA PRO A 66 5.34 6.41 2.25
C PRO A 66 4.65 7.21 3.35
N TRP A 67 5.13 8.43 3.62
CA TRP A 67 4.50 9.33 4.59
C TRP A 67 3.22 10.00 4.05
N SER A 68 3.11 10.16 2.74
CA SER A 68 2.02 10.83 2.04
C SER A 68 1.91 10.25 0.63
N VAL A 69 0.72 10.36 0.04
CA VAL A 69 0.50 10.06 -1.38
C VAL A 69 1.37 10.94 -2.29
N GLY A 70 1.79 12.13 -1.84
CA GLY A 70 2.59 13.09 -2.62
C GLY A 70 4.11 12.99 -2.45
N CYS A 71 4.63 11.97 -1.77
CA CYS A 71 6.05 11.91 -1.42
C CYS A 71 6.90 11.20 -2.48
N PRO A 72 8.25 11.28 -2.44
CA PRO A 72 9.09 10.62 -3.44
C PRO A 72 8.85 9.12 -3.58
N PHE A 73 8.44 8.42 -2.52
CA PHE A 73 8.19 6.97 -2.56
C PHE A 73 6.97 6.58 -3.39
N THR A 74 6.01 7.48 -3.61
CA THR A 74 4.82 7.19 -4.43
C THR A 74 5.02 7.52 -5.92
N PHE A 75 6.13 8.18 -6.29
CA PHE A 75 6.46 8.58 -7.66
C PHE A 75 7.75 7.95 -8.20
N ARG A 76 8.68 7.56 -7.33
CA ARG A 76 10.02 7.13 -7.73
C ARG A 76 9.96 5.92 -8.65
N LYS A 77 10.42 6.12 -9.89
CA LYS A 77 10.42 5.10 -10.96
C LYS A 77 9.05 4.47 -11.20
N SER A 78 7.99 5.22 -10.93
CA SER A 78 6.64 4.85 -11.33
C SER A 78 6.58 4.70 -12.86
N PRO A 79 6.05 3.57 -13.39
CA PRO A 79 5.88 3.36 -14.82
C PRO A 79 4.99 4.41 -15.49
N MET A 80 4.07 5.03 -14.74
CA MET A 80 3.16 6.05 -15.24
C MET A 80 2.86 7.09 -14.17
N VAL A 81 3.02 8.36 -14.53
CA VAL A 81 2.61 9.51 -13.71
C VAL A 81 1.51 10.27 -14.46
N GLN A 82 0.40 10.54 -13.79
CA GLN A 82 -0.72 11.31 -14.36
C GLN A 82 -0.87 12.64 -13.63
N GLU A 83 -1.18 13.70 -14.37
CA GLU A 83 -1.67 14.95 -13.77
C GLU A 83 -3.09 14.77 -13.25
N MET A 84 -3.37 15.40 -12.11
CA MET A 84 -4.71 15.52 -11.56
C MET A 84 -5.27 16.87 -12.05
N ALA A 85 -6.18 16.83 -13.02
CA ALA A 85 -6.87 18.01 -13.56
C ALA A 85 -8.03 18.46 -12.66
#